data_AF-A0A1B7WZD0-F1
#
_entry.id   AF-A0A1B7WZD0-F1
#
_cell.length_a   1.000
_cell.length_b   1.000
_cell.length_c   1.000
_cell.angle_alpha   90.00
_cell.angle_beta   90.00
_cell.angle_gamma   90.00
#
_symmetry.space_group_name_H-M   'P 1'
#
loop_
_entity.id
_entity.type
_entity.pdbx_description
1 polymer ?
#
loop_
_entity_poly.entity_id
_entity_poly.type
_entity_poly.pdbx_seq_one_letter_code
_entity_poly.pdbx_strand_id
1 'polypeptide(L)'
;MQELDHQKTIDILNSIMEFELAGVVRYTHYSLMVTGPNRIPIVAFFKAQAAESLLHAQQVGEILTGLEGHPTLRIAPMEETFKHNVKDILQESLSHEKKALDMY
;
A
#
# COMPACT_ATOMS: atom_id res chain seq x y z
N MET A 1 -29.46 -3.75 -12.71
CA MET A 1 -28.15 -3.26 -12.25
C MET A 1 -28.45 -2.39 -11.03
N GLN A 2 -27.89 -2.68 -9.85
CA GLN A 2 -28.08 -1.80 -8.70
C GLN A 2 -27.52 -0.42 -9.05
N GLU A 3 -28.20 0.65 -8.65
CA GLU A 3 -27.63 2.00 -8.74
C GLU A 3 -26.40 2.07 -7.83
N LEU A 4 -25.29 2.54 -8.41
CA LEU A 4 -24.04 2.71 -7.69
C LEU A 4 -24.14 3.97 -6.82
N ASP A 5 -23.79 3.84 -5.55
CA ASP A 5 -23.59 5.00 -4.69
C ASP A 5 -22.25 5.67 -5.05
N HIS A 6 -22.30 6.62 -5.99
CA HIS A 6 -21.11 7.29 -6.54
C HIS A 6 -20.21 7.88 -5.46
N GLN A 7 -20.79 8.63 -4.50
CA GLN A 7 -19.98 9.30 -3.49
C GLN A 7 -19.28 8.27 -2.59
N LYS A 8 -20.01 7.24 -2.17
CA LYS A 8 -19.43 6.17 -1.36
C LYS A 8 -18.34 5.42 -2.11
N THR A 9 -18.52 5.15 -3.40
CA THR A 9 -17.49 4.52 -4.24
C THR A 9 -16.24 5.39 -4.33
N ILE A 10 -16.40 6.70 -4.57
CA ILE A 10 -15.29 7.66 -4.62
C ILE A 10 -14.52 7.68 -3.29
N ASP A 11 -15.22 7.67 -2.15
CA ASP A 11 -14.60 7.71 -0.83
C ASP A 11 -13.80 6.42 -0.52
N ILE A 12 -14.33 5.27 -0.92
CA ILE A 12 -13.65 3.97 -0.78
C ILE A 12 -12.40 3.93 -1.66
N LEU A 13 -12.52 4.31 -2.94
CA LEU A 13 -11.39 4.32 -3.88
C LEU A 13 -10.27 5.27 -3.42
N ASN A 14 -10.62 6.44 -2.91
CA ASN A 14 -9.64 7.35 -2.30
C ASN A 14 -8.93 6.70 -1.10
N SER A 15 -9.67 5.99 -0.23
CA SER A 15 -9.08 5.29 0.91
C SER A 15 -8.11 4.19 0.48
N ILE A 16 -8.48 3.39 -0.54
CA ILE A 16 -7.61 2.34 -1.10
C ILE A 16 -6.35 2.99 -1.70
N MET A 17 -6.49 4.04 -2.50
CA MET A 17 -5.36 4.73 -3.11
C MET A 17 -4.39 5.28 -2.06
N GLU A 18 -4.91 5.93 -1.01
CA GLU A 18 -4.09 6.43 0.11
C GLU A 18 -3.34 5.29 0.83
N PHE A 19 -3.97 4.12 0.96
CA PHE A 19 -3.38 2.94 1.59
C PHE A 19 -2.26 2.32 0.73
N GLU A 20 -2.49 2.19 -0.58
CA GLU A 20 -1.49 1.69 -1.52
C GLU A 20 -0.28 2.63 -1.63
N LEU A 21 -0.50 3.96 -1.65
CA LEU A 21 0.60 4.93 -1.58
C LEU A 21 1.40 4.82 -0.28
N ALA A 22 0.76 4.52 0.85
CA ALA A 22 1.47 4.20 2.10
C ALA A 22 2.28 2.90 1.97
N GLY A 23 1.78 1.90 1.24
CA GLY A 23 2.53 0.68 0.87
C GLY A 23 3.82 0.97 0.11
N VAL A 24 3.78 1.90 -0.87
CA VAL A 24 4.97 2.33 -1.62
C VAL A 24 6.06 2.85 -0.67
N VAL A 25 5.68 3.73 0.27
CA VAL A 25 6.62 4.31 1.24
C VAL A 25 7.14 3.24 2.19
N ARG A 26 6.26 2.40 2.75
CA ARG A 26 6.60 1.31 3.69
C ARG A 26 7.61 0.34 3.08
N TYR A 27 7.32 -0.18 1.90
CA TYR A 27 8.17 -1.20 1.27
C TYR A 27 9.48 -0.64 0.76
N THR A 28 9.48 0.62 0.30
CA THR A 28 10.73 1.33 0.00
C THR A 28 11.60 1.45 1.25
N HIS A 29 11.02 1.87 2.38
CA HIS A 29 11.73 1.99 3.66
C HIS A 29 12.32 0.65 4.11
N TYR A 30 11.54 -0.42 4.14
CA TYR A 30 12.04 -1.73 4.55
C TYR A 30 13.13 -2.27 3.64
N SER A 31 13.09 -2.00 2.33
CA SER A 31 14.17 -2.39 1.42
C SER A 31 15.53 -1.76 1.79
N LEU A 32 15.53 -0.63 2.50
CA LEU A 32 16.72 0.06 2.98
C LEU A 32 17.18 -0.48 4.35
N MET A 33 16.24 -0.86 5.21
CA MET A 33 16.51 -1.27 6.59
C MET A 33 16.91 -2.75 6.74
N VAL A 34 16.65 -3.59 5.73
CA VAL A 34 17.00 -5.02 5.79
C VAL A 34 18.52 -5.23 5.87
N THR A 35 18.93 -5.97 6.90
CA THR A 35 20.32 -6.39 7.16
C THR A 35 20.37 -7.89 7.52
N GLY A 36 21.57 -8.48 7.49
CA GLY A 36 21.78 -9.87 7.89
C GLY A 36 21.67 -10.91 6.74
N PRO A 37 21.50 -12.20 7.08
CA PRO A 37 21.44 -13.29 6.10
C PRO A 37 20.32 -13.10 5.09
N ASN A 38 20.52 -13.58 3.86
CA ASN A 38 19.54 -13.50 2.77
C ASN A 38 19.09 -12.06 2.42
N ARG A 39 19.89 -11.04 2.75
CA ARG A 39 19.57 -9.64 2.45
C ARG A 39 19.21 -9.39 0.99
N ILE A 40 20.00 -9.89 0.03
CA ILE A 40 19.79 -9.62 -1.40
C ILE A 40 18.39 -10.00 -1.88
N PRO A 41 17.92 -11.25 -1.70
CA PRO A 41 16.57 -11.62 -2.11
C PRO A 41 15.47 -10.90 -1.33
N ILE A 42 15.67 -10.61 -0.04
CA ILE A 42 14.67 -9.89 0.78
C ILE A 42 14.53 -8.43 0.32
N VAL A 43 15.64 -7.76 0.01
CA VAL A 43 15.62 -6.39 -0.55
C VAL A 43 14.93 -6.39 -1.92
N ALA A 44 15.21 -7.38 -2.76
CA ALA A 44 14.54 -7.52 -4.06
C ALA A 44 13.02 -7.71 -3.90
N PHE A 45 12.60 -8.54 -2.94
CA PHE A 45 11.19 -8.73 -2.59
C PHE A 45 10.52 -7.40 -2.21
N PHE A 46 11.06 -6.64 -1.26
CA PHE A 46 10.44 -5.38 -0.85
C PHE A 46 10.42 -4.32 -1.95
N LYS A 47 11.43 -4.28 -2.83
CA LYS A 47 11.38 -3.39 -4.01
C LYS A 47 10.27 -3.77 -4.98
N ALA A 48 10.03 -5.06 -5.17
CA ALA A 48 8.91 -5.53 -5.98
C ALA A 48 7.56 -5.16 -5.36
N GLN A 49 7.40 -5.32 -4.04
CA GLN A 49 6.18 -4.92 -3.32
C GLN A 49 5.92 -3.40 -3.42
N ALA A 50 6.96 -2.56 -3.30
CA ALA A 50 6.81 -1.11 -3.50
C ALA A 50 6.33 -0.76 -4.93
N ALA A 51 6.82 -1.48 -5.94
CA ALA A 51 6.41 -1.28 -7.33
C ALA A 51 4.96 -1.75 -7.56
N GLU A 52 4.56 -2.86 -6.94
CA GLU A 52 3.19 -3.39 -7.00
C GLU A 52 2.19 -2.45 -6.34
N SER A 53 2.48 -1.92 -5.14
CA SER A 53 1.62 -0.92 -4.50
C SER A 53 1.48 0.36 -5.35
N LEU A 54 2.54 0.79 -6.04
CA LEU A 54 2.44 1.95 -6.94
C LEU A 54 1.52 1.66 -8.12
N LEU A 55 1.61 0.45 -8.70
CA LEU A 55 0.73 0.01 -9.77
C LEU A 55 -0.74 0.01 -9.31
N HIS A 56 -1.04 -0.52 -8.13
CA HIS A 56 -2.41 -0.52 -7.59
C HIS A 56 -2.91 0.91 -7.33
N ALA A 57 -2.11 1.78 -6.73
CA ALA A 57 -2.48 3.18 -6.52
C ALA A 57 -2.82 3.90 -7.84
N GLN A 58 -2.05 3.63 -8.90
CA GLN A 58 -2.30 4.17 -10.24
C GLN A 58 -3.63 3.65 -10.82
N GLN A 59 -3.86 2.34 -10.77
CA GLN A 59 -5.10 1.73 -11.27
C GLN A 59 -6.35 2.25 -10.53
N VAL A 60 -6.28 2.35 -9.20
CA VAL A 60 -7.36 2.90 -8.39
C VAL A 60 -7.60 4.38 -8.72
N GLY A 61 -6.54 5.16 -8.91
CA GLY A 61 -6.62 6.56 -9.33
C GLY A 61 -7.26 6.75 -10.72
N GLU A 62 -6.94 5.88 -11.68
CA GLU A 62 -7.57 5.88 -13.00
C GLU A 62 -9.09 5.60 -12.91
N ILE A 63 -9.49 4.61 -12.12
CA ILE A 63 -10.91 4.31 -11.88
C ILE A 63 -11.61 5.49 -11.20
N LEU A 64 -10.98 6.04 -10.15
CA LEU A 64 -11.52 7.17 -9.39
C LEU A 64 -11.77 8.39 -10.27
N THR A 65 -10.80 8.76 -11.09
CA THR A 65 -10.93 9.90 -12.03
C THR A 65 -11.95 9.63 -13.13
N GLY A 66 -12.07 8.37 -13.58
CA GLY A 66 -13.11 7.95 -14.51
C GLY A 66 -14.54 8.09 -13.95
N LEU A 67 -14.69 8.11 -12.62
CA LEU A 67 -15.94 8.39 -11.91
C LEU A 67 -16.12 9.88 -11.56
N GLU A 68 -15.34 10.77 -12.16
CA GLU A 68 -15.31 12.22 -11.87
C GLU A 68 -14.90 12.54 -10.42
N GLY A 69 -14.32 11.57 -9.70
CA GLY A 69 -13.76 11.75 -8.37
C GLY A 69 -12.41 12.45 -8.39
N HIS A 70 -12.10 13.21 -7.33
CA HIS A 70 -10.81 13.87 -7.16
C HIS A 70 -9.86 13.00 -6.31
N PRO A 71 -8.70 12.56 -6.85
CA PRO A 71 -7.68 11.85 -6.08
C PRO A 71 -7.09 12.72 -4.97
N THR A 72 -7.06 12.22 -3.75
CA THR A 72 -6.40 12.92 -2.65
C THR A 72 -4.86 12.82 -2.76
N LEU A 73 -4.16 13.81 -2.19
CA LEU A 73 -2.70 13.82 -2.09
C LEU A 73 -2.18 13.21 -0.77
N ARG A 74 -3.06 12.61 0.03
CA ARG A 74 -2.71 12.05 1.33
C ARG A 74 -2.16 10.63 1.17
N ILE A 75 -1.55 10.15 2.26
CA ILE A 75 -1.17 8.75 2.44
C ILE A 75 -1.76 8.27 3.76
N ALA A 76 -2.15 7.00 3.82
CA ALA A 76 -2.64 6.41 5.06
C ALA A 76 -1.55 6.44 6.15
N PRO A 77 -1.93 6.61 7.42
CA PRO A 77 -0.96 6.61 8.52
C PRO A 77 -0.23 5.26 8.60
N MET A 78 1.07 5.32 8.85
CA MET A 78 1.93 4.14 8.97
C MET A 78 2.46 4.02 10.39
N GLU A 79 2.21 2.87 11.01
CA GLU A 79 2.90 2.50 12.25
C GLU A 79 4.21 1.77 11.91
N GLU A 80 5.29 2.15 12.60
CA GLU A 80 6.60 1.51 12.57
C GLU A 80 7.02 1.18 14.01
N THR A 81 7.40 -0.08 14.29
CA THR A 81 7.83 -0.46 15.65
C THR A 81 9.31 -0.20 15.92
N PHE A 82 10.03 0.36 14.95
CA PHE A 82 11.49 0.58 14.93
C PHE A 82 12.31 -0.72 15.10
N LYS A 83 11.72 -1.88 14.86
CA LYS A 83 12.41 -3.18 14.89
C LYS A 83 12.69 -3.65 13.46
N HIS A 84 13.97 -3.64 13.09
CA HIS A 84 14.38 -3.95 11.71
C HIS A 84 14.98 -5.34 11.52
N ASN A 85 14.74 -6.28 12.45
CA ASN A 85 15.04 -7.67 12.13
C ASN A 85 14.00 -8.18 11.10
N VAL A 86 14.43 -9.12 10.26
CA VAL A 86 13.63 -9.61 9.12
C VAL A 86 12.25 -10.13 9.57
N LYS A 87 12.18 -10.81 10.72
CA LYS A 87 10.91 -11.36 11.21
C LYS A 87 9.90 -10.26 11.55
N ASP A 88 10.34 -9.23 12.25
CA ASP A 88 9.48 -8.13 12.66
C ASP A 88 9.00 -7.33 11.44
N ILE A 89 9.90 -7.02 10.50
CA ILE A 89 9.54 -6.37 9.23
C ILE A 89 8.49 -7.18 8.48
N LEU A 90 8.69 -8.49 8.31
CA LEU A 90 7.72 -9.35 7.62
C LEU A 90 6.38 -9.43 8.35
N GLN A 91 6.37 -9.37 9.68
CA GLN A 91 5.15 -9.36 10.49
C GLN A 91 4.36 -8.05 10.33
N GLU A 92 5.07 -6.92 10.27
CA GLU A 92 4.48 -5.60 9.97
C GLU A 92 3.92 -5.56 8.55
N SER A 93 4.66 -6.07 7.55
CA SER A 93 4.18 -6.22 6.18
C SER A 93 2.94 -7.09 6.10
N LEU A 94 2.93 -8.25 6.76
CA LEU A 94 1.75 -9.13 6.80
C LEU A 94 0.52 -8.43 7.42
N SER A 95 0.72 -7.61 8.45
CA SER A 95 -0.39 -6.84 9.02
C SER A 95 -0.90 -5.76 8.07
N HIS A 96 -0.02 -5.15 7.28
CA HIS A 96 -0.41 -4.18 6.26
C HIS A 96 -1.22 -4.86 5.14
N GLU A 97 -0.74 -5.99 4.62
CA GLU A 97 -1.43 -6.77 3.58
C GLU A 97 -2.82 -7.25 4.01
N LYS A 98 -2.97 -7.72 5.26
CA LYS A 98 -4.28 -8.11 5.77
C LYS A 98 -5.28 -6.95 5.80
N LYS A 99 -4.82 -5.75 6.16
CA LYS A 99 -5.66 -4.55 6.13
C LYS A 99 -6.02 -4.16 4.70
N ALA A 100 -5.09 -4.29 3.75
CA ALA A 100 -5.39 -4.07 2.32
C ALA A 100 -6.50 -5.00 1.84
N LEU A 101 -6.41 -6.29 2.17
CA LEU A 101 -7.42 -7.29 1.80
C LEU A 101 -8.82 -6.98 2.36
N ASP A 102 -8.92 -6.41 3.56
CA ASP A 102 -10.21 -6.01 4.14
C ASP A 102 -10.85 -4.79 3.44
N MET A 103 -10.07 -4.06 2.62
CA MET A 103 -10.55 -2.89 1.86
C MET A 103 -11.09 -3.24 0.46
N TYR A 104 -10.77 -4.44 -0.03
CA TYR A 104 -11.21 -4.96 -1.34
C TYR A 104 -12.48 -5.81 -1.21
#